data_AF-A0A7S0FJC3-F1
#
_entry.id   AF-A0A7S0FJC3-F1
#
_cell.length_a   1.000
_cell.length_b   1.000
_cell.length_c   1.000
_cell.angle_alpha   90.00
_cell.angle_beta   90.00
_cell.angle_gamma   90.00
#
_symmetry.space_group_name_H-M   'P 1'
#
loop_
_entity.id
_entity.type
_entity.pdbx_description
1 polymer ?
#
loop_
_entity_poly.entity_id
_entity_poly.type
_entity_poly.pdbx_seq_one_letter_code
_entity_poly.pdbx_strand_id
1 'polypeptide(L)'
;VAHDERIALDRHPLPRLKGNTALRRVCLIATCGRRQGLIVSGSRLVSFGPVMPELQSIHRACMEVDAQINLDTVPGRTAGELYDVLQKAYADRGFPEQMLQH
;
A
#
# COMPACT_ATOMS: atom_id res chain seq x y z
N VAL A 1 0.31 9.36 -6.55
CA VAL A 1 0.85 10.06 -5.35
C VAL A 1 -0.28 10.79 -4.63
N ALA A 2 -0.45 10.56 -3.33
CA ALA A 2 -1.38 11.27 -2.45
C ALA A 2 -0.66 11.72 -1.16
N HIS A 3 -1.28 12.63 -0.43
CA HIS A 3 -0.80 13.04 0.89
C HIS A 3 -1.97 13.30 1.85
N ASP A 4 -1.69 13.18 3.14
CA ASP A 4 -2.60 13.45 4.25
C ASP A 4 -3.97 12.75 4.07
N GLU A 5 -5.10 13.44 4.23
CA GLU A 5 -6.43 12.84 4.14
C GLU A 5 -6.70 12.09 2.82
N ARG A 6 -6.03 12.49 1.72
CA ARG A 6 -6.25 11.87 0.42
C ARG A 6 -5.80 10.42 0.36
N ILE A 7 -4.86 10.03 1.20
CA ILE A 7 -4.34 8.64 1.23
C ILE A 7 -5.48 7.67 1.58
N ALA A 8 -6.42 8.09 2.42
CA ALA A 8 -7.57 7.27 2.81
C ALA A 8 -8.72 7.32 1.79
N LEU A 9 -8.84 8.41 1.04
CA LEU A 9 -9.95 8.65 0.11
C LEU A 9 -9.71 8.05 -1.28
N ASP A 10 -8.47 8.07 -1.75
CA ASP A 10 -8.08 7.70 -3.11
C ASP A 10 -7.14 6.48 -3.09
N ARG A 11 -7.62 5.27 -3.41
CA ARG A 11 -6.78 4.05 -3.52
C ARG A 11 -5.75 4.11 -4.66
N HIS A 12 -6.08 4.83 -5.72
CA HIS A 12 -5.23 5.04 -6.90
C HIS A 12 -5.03 6.53 -7.19
N PRO A 13 -4.36 7.27 -6.29
CA PRO A 13 -4.37 8.72 -6.33
C PRO A 13 -3.47 9.26 -7.44
N LEU A 14 -4.05 10.05 -8.34
CA LEU A 14 -3.29 10.90 -9.23
C LEU A 14 -2.66 12.08 -8.45
N PRO A 15 -1.42 12.49 -8.78
CA PRO A 15 -0.87 13.74 -8.29
C PRO A 15 -1.77 14.91 -8.66
N ARG A 16 -2.02 15.83 -7.72
CA ARG A 16 -2.76 17.06 -8.00
C ARG A 16 -1.77 18.23 -8.07
N LEU A 17 -1.71 18.87 -9.25
CA LEU A 17 -0.85 20.04 -9.51
C LEU A 17 -1.51 21.38 -9.13
N LYS A 18 -2.85 21.41 -8.99
CA LYS A 18 -3.64 22.59 -8.63
C LYS A 18 -4.63 22.22 -7.52
N GLY A 19 -4.76 23.09 -6.50
CA GLY A 19 -5.67 22.92 -5.36
C GLY A 19 -5.06 23.39 -4.04
N ASN A 20 -5.89 23.69 -3.03
CA ASN A 20 -5.45 24.20 -1.72
C ASN A 20 -4.93 23.11 -0.77
N THR A 21 -4.53 21.96 -1.32
CA THR A 21 -4.08 20.80 -0.53
C THR A 21 -2.56 20.76 -0.57
N ALA A 22 -1.92 21.44 0.38
CA ALA A 22 -0.48 21.32 0.59
C ALA A 22 -0.16 20.03 1.37
N LEU A 23 0.95 19.37 1.02
CA LEU A 23 1.52 18.29 1.82
C LEU A 23 1.87 18.82 3.21
N ARG A 24 1.40 18.14 4.27
CA ARG A 24 1.68 18.52 5.65
C ARG A 24 2.47 17.47 6.42
N ARG A 25 1.97 16.22 6.47
CA ARG A 25 2.51 15.20 7.39
C ARG A 25 2.89 13.91 6.72
N VAL A 26 2.07 13.37 5.82
CA VAL A 26 2.29 12.02 5.27
C VAL A 26 2.09 12.02 3.76
N CYS A 27 2.95 11.31 3.04
CA CYS A 27 2.87 11.16 1.59
C CYS A 27 2.94 9.68 1.19
N LEU A 28 1.99 9.23 0.36
CA LEU A 28 2.03 7.95 -0.34
C LEU A 28 2.53 8.18 -1.77
N ILE A 29 3.69 7.62 -2.06
CA ILE A 29 4.34 7.65 -3.37
C ILE A 29 4.13 6.28 -4.01
N ALA A 30 3.30 6.20 -5.04
CA ALA A 30 3.18 5.02 -5.90
C ALA A 30 3.70 5.40 -7.29
N THR A 31 4.77 4.75 -7.73
CA THR A 31 5.49 5.08 -8.97
C THR A 31 5.94 3.84 -9.71
N CYS A 32 6.18 4.01 -11.01
CA CYS A 32 6.74 2.97 -11.86
C CYS A 32 7.99 3.49 -12.57
N GLY A 33 9.09 2.74 -12.50
CA GLY A 33 10.28 2.96 -13.30
C GLY A 33 10.24 2.08 -14.55
N ARG A 34 10.62 2.63 -15.71
CA ARG A 34 10.69 1.88 -16.97
C ARG A 34 12.09 1.99 -17.59
N ARG A 35 12.68 0.86 -17.95
CA ARG A 35 13.98 0.81 -18.65
C ARG A 35 14.05 -0.44 -19.53
N GLN A 36 14.50 -0.28 -20.77
CA GLN A 36 14.70 -1.39 -21.73
C GLN A 36 13.47 -2.31 -21.87
N GLY A 37 12.26 -1.75 -21.85
CA GLY A 37 11.01 -2.51 -21.96
C GLY A 37 10.49 -3.11 -20.65
N LEU A 38 11.30 -3.19 -19.59
CA LEU A 38 10.90 -3.65 -18.27
C LEU A 38 10.27 -2.53 -17.44
N ILE A 39 9.34 -2.90 -16.56
CA ILE A 39 8.65 -2.00 -15.62
C ILE A 39 8.86 -2.53 -14.20
N VAL A 40 9.24 -1.64 -13.28
CA VAL A 40 9.27 -1.90 -11.85
C VAL A 40 8.27 -0.97 -11.19
N SER A 41 7.33 -1.54 -10.45
CA SER A 41 6.34 -0.78 -9.67
C SER A 41 6.77 -0.75 -8.21
N GLY A 42 6.58 0.38 -7.53
CA GLY A 42 6.91 0.52 -6.12
C GLY A 42 6.04 1.55 -5.42
N SER A 43 5.74 1.27 -4.15
CA SER A 43 5.02 2.17 -3.26
C SER A 43 5.82 2.46 -2.00
N ARG A 44 5.84 3.71 -1.54
CA ARG A 44 6.45 4.14 -0.28
C ARG A 44 5.55 5.11 0.46
N LEU A 45 5.39 4.90 1.76
CA LEU A 45 4.72 5.84 2.65
C LEU A 45 5.79 6.59 3.46
N VAL A 46 5.73 7.92 3.46
CA VAL A 46 6.73 8.79 4.08
C VAL A 46 6.03 9.73 5.07
N SER A 47 6.56 9.84 6.29
CA SER A 47 6.11 10.81 7.29
C SER A 47 7.12 11.95 7.44
N PHE A 48 6.63 13.18 7.44
CA PHE A 48 7.37 14.41 7.68
C PHE A 48 7.20 14.80 9.15
N GLY A 49 8.04 14.20 9.99
CA GLY A 49 7.96 14.31 11.45
C GLY A 49 7.59 12.97 12.11
N PRO A 50 7.35 12.98 13.44
CA PRO A 50 7.04 11.77 14.20
C PRO A 50 5.84 11.02 13.62
N VAL A 51 5.96 9.69 13.53
CA VAL A 51 4.87 8.84 13.06
C VAL A 51 3.85 8.68 14.18
N MET A 52 2.59 9.00 13.90
CA MET A 52 1.50 8.80 14.86
C MET A 52 1.33 7.30 15.15
N PRO A 53 1.08 6.89 16.41
CA PRO A 53 0.98 5.47 16.78
C PRO A 53 -0.02 4.66 15.96
N GLU A 54 -1.17 5.25 15.64
CA GLU A 54 -2.20 4.64 14.81
C GLU A 54 -1.68 4.34 13.39
N LEU A 55 -1.02 5.31 12.75
CA LEU A 55 -0.43 5.14 11.43
C LEU A 55 0.68 4.07 11.44
N GLN A 56 1.47 4.04 12.51
CA GLN A 56 2.50 3.01 12.68
C GLN A 56 1.89 1.61 12.78
N SER A 57 0.78 1.47 13.50
CA SER A 57 0.05 0.21 13.64
C SER A 57 -0.53 -0.27 12.30
N ILE A 58 -1.19 0.63 11.55
CA ILE A 58 -1.75 0.31 10.23
C ILE A 58 -0.62 -0.05 9.25
N HIS A 59 0.45 0.74 9.21
CA HIS A 59 1.60 0.47 8.35
C HIS A 59 2.24 -0.89 8.68
N ARG A 60 2.36 -1.25 9.96
CA ARG A 60 2.85 -2.56 10.38
C ARG A 60 1.97 -3.67 9.84
N ALA A 61 0.65 -3.56 9.97
CA ALA A 61 -0.28 -4.55 9.43
C ALA A 61 -0.10 -4.72 7.90
N CYS A 62 0.03 -3.63 7.14
CA CYS A 62 0.32 -3.69 5.70
C CYS A 62 1.65 -4.42 5.41
N MET A 63 2.72 -4.07 6.11
CA MET A 63 4.03 -4.71 5.89
C MET A 63 4.05 -6.19 6.21
N GLU A 64 3.27 -6.62 7.20
CA GLU A 64 3.16 -8.03 7.53
C GLU A 64 2.31 -8.81 6.50
N VAL A 65 1.26 -8.22 5.94
CA VAL A 65 0.53 -8.79 4.78
C VAL A 65 1.46 -8.91 3.58
N ASP A 66 2.20 -7.85 3.25
CA ASP A 66 3.18 -7.84 2.16
C ASP A 66 4.28 -8.90 2.37
N ALA A 67 4.77 -9.06 3.61
CA ALA A 67 5.76 -10.07 3.93
C ALA A 67 5.20 -11.49 3.73
N GLN A 68 3.97 -11.74 4.18
CA GLN A 68 3.33 -13.05 4.04
C GLN A 68 3.22 -13.45 2.57
N ILE A 69 2.65 -12.59 1.73
CA ILE A 69 2.45 -12.89 0.30
C ILE A 69 3.79 -13.07 -0.44
N ASN A 70 4.81 -12.29 -0.10
CA ASN A 70 6.13 -12.41 -0.71
C ASN A 70 6.81 -13.73 -0.34
N LEU A 71 6.72 -14.17 0.91
CA LEU A 71 7.26 -15.45 1.37
C LEU A 71 6.50 -16.65 0.76
N ASP A 72 5.20 -16.46 0.53
CA ASP A 72 4.32 -17.46 -0.05
C ASP A 72 4.41 -17.53 -1.58
N THR A 73 5.04 -16.56 -2.24
CA THR A 73 5.22 -16.55 -3.71
C THR A 73 6.39 -17.43 -4.11
N VAL A 74 6.11 -18.70 -4.36
CA VAL A 74 7.09 -19.73 -4.73
C VAL A 74 6.69 -20.45 -6.03
N PRO A 75 7.65 -21.06 -6.78
CA PRO A 75 7.32 -21.83 -7.97
C PRO A 75 6.28 -22.91 -7.70
N GLY A 76 5.30 -23.03 -8.60
CA GLY A 76 4.23 -24.03 -8.50
C GLY A 76 2.98 -23.56 -7.76
N ARG A 77 3.02 -22.43 -7.02
CA ARG A 77 1.80 -21.82 -6.48
C ARG A 77 1.07 -20.96 -7.50
N THR A 78 -0.24 -21.02 -7.45
CA THR A 78 -1.16 -20.28 -8.31
C THR A 78 -1.50 -18.92 -7.71
N ALA A 79 -1.92 -17.98 -8.57
CA ALA A 79 -2.43 -16.69 -8.11
C ALA A 79 -3.70 -16.83 -7.23
N GLY A 80 -4.52 -17.87 -7.44
CA GLY A 80 -5.71 -18.14 -6.62
C GLY A 80 -5.33 -18.51 -5.19
N GLU A 81 -4.36 -19.41 -5.00
CA GLU A 81 -3.85 -19.76 -3.66
C GLU A 81 -3.24 -18.55 -2.96
N LEU A 82 -2.52 -17.70 -3.70
CA LEU A 82 -1.94 -16.46 -3.17
C LEU A 82 -3.03 -15.43 -2.80
N TYR A 83 -4.15 -15.40 -3.51
CA TYR A 83 -5.30 -14.57 -3.15
C TYR A 83 -5.94 -15.02 -1.83
N ASP A 84 -6.05 -16.33 -1.59
CA ASP A 84 -6.53 -16.87 -0.31
C ASP A 84 -5.58 -16.55 0.86
N VAL A 85 -4.27 -16.58 0.61
CA VAL A 85 -3.25 -16.10 1.56
C VAL A 85 -3.49 -14.63 1.93
N LEU A 86 -3.70 -13.76 0.94
CA LEU A 86 -3.97 -12.34 1.18
C LEU A 86 -5.26 -12.13 1.97
N GLN A 87 -6.36 -12.80 1.59
CA GLN A 87 -7.64 -12.76 2.30
C GLN A 87 -7.46 -13.07 3.79
N LYS A 88 -6.80 -14.19 4.07
CA LYS A 88 -6.54 -14.63 5.44
C LYS A 88 -5.64 -13.62 6.16
N ALA A 89 -4.57 -13.15 5.53
CA ALA A 89 -3.61 -12.24 6.15
C ALA A 89 -4.25 -10.89 6.55
N TYR A 90 -5.16 -10.36 5.73
CA TYR A 90 -5.95 -9.17 6.07
C TYR A 90 -6.95 -9.45 7.19
N ALA A 91 -7.69 -10.57 7.14
CA ALA A 91 -8.66 -10.95 8.16
C ALA A 91 -8.01 -11.15 9.54
N ASP A 92 -6.90 -11.87 9.61
CA ASP A 92 -6.13 -12.12 10.84
C ASP A 92 -5.67 -10.83 11.53
N ARG A 93 -5.50 -9.75 10.75
CA ARG A 93 -5.06 -8.42 11.24
C ARG A 93 -6.22 -7.46 11.51
N GLY A 94 -7.46 -7.93 11.42
CA GLY A 94 -8.66 -7.13 11.70
C GLY A 94 -9.13 -6.27 10.52
N PHE A 95 -8.66 -6.56 9.30
CA PHE A 95 -8.93 -5.77 8.09
C PHE A 95 -9.60 -6.59 6.96
N PRO A 96 -10.61 -7.46 7.24
CA PRO A 96 -11.11 -8.43 6.26
C PRO A 96 -11.69 -7.79 4.98
N GLU A 97 -12.23 -6.57 5.09
CA GLU A 97 -12.84 -5.86 3.95
C GLU A 97 -11.83 -5.09 3.09
N GLN A 98 -10.60 -4.88 3.57
CA GLN A 98 -9.63 -3.98 2.92
C GLN A 98 -9.18 -4.48 1.54
N MET A 99 -9.28 -5.78 1.30
CA MET A 99 -8.94 -6.42 0.03
C MET A 99 -10.07 -6.28 -1.02
N LEU A 100 -11.30 -5.96 -0.60
CA LEU A 100 -12.44 -5.74 -1.49
C LEU A 100 -12.56 -4.27 -1.94
N GLN A 101 -11.79 -3.37 -1.32
CA GLN A 101 -11.79 -1.95 -1.62
C GLN A 101 -10.77 -1.64 -2.73
N HIS A 102 -11.28 -1.23 -3.90
CA HIS A 102 -10.49 -0.82 -5.08
C HIS A 102 -10.81 0.61 -5.48
#